data_AF-A0A968B114-F1
#
_entry.id   AF-A0A968B114-F1
#
_cell.length_a   1.000
_cell.length_b   1.000
_cell.length_c   1.000
_cell.angle_alpha   90.00
_cell.angle_beta   90.00
_cell.angle_gamma   90.00
#
_symmetry.space_group_name_H-M   'P 1'
#
loop_
_entity.id
_entity.type
_entity.pdbx_description
1 polymer ?
#
loop_
_entity_poly.entity_id
_entity_poly.type
_entity_poly.pdbx_seq_one_letter_code
_entity_poly.pdbx_strand_id
1 'polypeptide(L)' 'AVIVLFLFLGSFRSTLYMAVAIPIAVFFALFFMYLFNMSLNIISLGGLTIAIGMVLDSAIVVFEAIFRHK' A
#
# COMPACT_ATOMS: atom_id res chain seq x y z
N ALA A 1 -5.15 -10.10 4.46
CA ALA A 1 -4.24 -9.71 3.35
C ALA A 1 -2.96 -10.56 3.31
N VAL A 2 -2.14 -10.59 4.38
CA VAL A 2 -0.85 -11.31 4.42
C VAL A 2 -0.95 -12.81 4.12
N ILE A 3 -1.97 -13.50 4.65
CA ILE A 3 -2.18 -14.95 4.43
C ILE A 3 -2.58 -15.25 2.97
N VAL A 4 -3.35 -14.36 2.32
CA VAL A 4 -3.78 -14.54 0.92
C VAL A 4 -2.59 -14.31 -0.03
N LEU A 5 -1.74 -13.32 0.27
CA LEU A 5 -0.48 -13.09 -0.46
C LEU A 5 0.53 -14.25 -0.35
N PHE A 6 0.54 -14.96 0.79
CA PHE A 6 1.41 -16.12 0.99
C PHE A 6 0.92 -17.36 0.22
N LEU A 7 -0.40 -17.49 0.02
CA LEU A 7 -1.03 -18.63 -0.64
C LEU A 7 -1.11 -18.51 -2.18
N PHE A 8 -1.14 -17.28 -2.73
CA PHE A 8 -1.44 -17.09 -4.16
C PHE A 8 -0.22 -17.06 -5.10
N LEU A 9 0.99 -16.74 -4.62
CA LEU A 9 2.05 -16.27 -5.53
C LEU A 9 3.24 -17.20 -5.75
N GLY A 10 3.44 -18.25 -4.94
CA GLY A 10 4.51 -19.23 -5.14
C GLY A 10 5.96 -18.67 -5.16
N SER A 11 6.15 -17.35 -4.96
CA SER A 11 7.45 -16.69 -5.00
C SER A 11 7.57 -15.64 -3.89
N PHE A 12 8.37 -15.97 -2.88
CA PHE A 12 8.61 -15.16 -1.67
C PHE A 12 9.09 -13.72 -1.95
N ARG A 13 9.68 -13.49 -3.12
CA ARG A 13 10.27 -12.20 -3.52
C ARG A 13 9.21 -11.12 -3.76
N SER A 14 8.12 -11.44 -4.46
CA SER A 14 7.11 -10.43 -4.80
C SER A 14 6.29 -9.98 -3.58
N THR A 15 5.97 -10.91 -2.68
CA THR A 15 5.35 -10.60 -1.39
C THR A 15 6.23 -9.68 -0.53
N LEU A 16 7.55 -9.86 -0.55
CA LEU A 16 8.49 -9.03 0.21
C LEU A 16 8.52 -7.58 -0.29
N TYR A 17 8.47 -7.35 -1.60
CA TYR A 17 8.39 -6.00 -2.16
C TYR A 17 7.11 -5.29 -1.73
N MET A 18 5.96 -5.96 -1.79
CA MET A 18 4.69 -5.39 -1.38
C MET A 18 4.63 -5.12 0.13
N ALA A 19 5.21 -6.01 0.94
CA ALA A 19 5.28 -5.84 2.40
C ALA A 19 6.11 -4.60 2.81
N VAL A 20 7.10 -4.21 2.01
CA VAL A 20 7.91 -2.99 2.24
C VAL A 20 7.25 -1.76 1.61
N ALA A 21 6.60 -1.89 0.46
CA ALA A 21 5.96 -0.77 -0.23
C ALA A 21 4.79 -0.16 0.55
N ILE A 22 3.96 -0.98 1.19
CA ILE A 22 2.79 -0.52 1.98
C ILE A 22 3.20 0.43 3.12
N PRO A 23 4.12 0.07 4.04
CA PRO A 23 4.52 0.97 5.12
C PRO A 23 5.23 2.23 4.61
N ILE A 24 5.97 2.15 3.49
CA ILE A 24 6.57 3.33 2.86
C ILE A 24 5.48 4.30 2.37
N ALA A 25 4.43 3.80 1.71
CA ALA A 25 3.33 4.64 1.23
C ALA A 25 2.60 5.36 2.38
N VAL A 26 2.35 4.65 3.48
CA VAL A 26 1.73 5.23 4.69
C VAL A 26 2.64 6.29 5.30
N PHE A 27 3.95 6.02 5.40
CA PHE A 27 4.93 6.97 5.93
C PHE A 27 4.96 8.27 5.12
N PHE A 28 5.00 8.19 3.79
CA PHE A 28 4.95 9.36 2.93
C PHE A 28 3.63 10.13 3.07
N ALA A 29 2.50 9.42 3.18
CA ALA A 29 1.21 10.07 3.32
C ALA A 29 1.10 10.85 4.64
N LEU A 30 1.63 10.31 5.74
CA LEU A 30 1.73 10.99 7.03
C LEU A 30 2.73 12.16 6.99
N PHE A 31 3.85 12.00 6.30
CA PHE A 31 4.85 13.05 6.10
C PHE A 31 4.28 14.26 5.35
N PHE A 32 3.49 14.02 4.30
CA PHE A 32 2.78 15.10 3.60
C PHE A 32 1.72 15.76 4.48
N MET A 33 0.94 15.00 5.26
CA MET A 33 0.02 15.60 6.23
C MET A 33 0.73 16.53 7.22
N TYR A 34 1.93 16.14 7.69
CA TYR A 34 2.74 16.97 8.56
C TYR A 34 3.22 18.25 7.86
N LEU A 35 3.68 18.16 6.61
CA LEU A 35 4.05 19.31 5.77
C LEU A 35 2.89 20.28 5.55
N PHE A 36 1.69 19.77 5.32
CA PHE A 36 0.48 20.57 5.14
C PHE A 36 -0.15 21.07 6.46
N ASN A 37 0.52 20.87 7.61
CA ASN A 37 0.01 21.20 8.95
C ASN A 37 -1.40 20.64 9.22
N MET A 38 -1.76 19.52 8.59
CA MET A 38 -3.05 18.87 8.80
C MET A 38 -3.03 18.10 10.12
N SER A 39 -4.00 18.37 10.99
CA SER A 39 -4.17 17.59 12.23
C SER A 39 -4.57 16.16 11.91
N LEU A 40 -3.98 15.18 12.61
CA LEU A 40 -4.45 13.80 12.62
C LEU A 40 -5.78 13.70 13.37
N ASN A 41 -6.88 13.88 12.63
CA ASN A 41 -8.24 13.71 13.12
C ASN A 41 -8.95 12.54 12.41
N ILE A 42 -10.09 12.08 12.95
CA ILE A 42 -10.85 10.95 12.41
C ILE A 42 -11.26 11.16 10.94
N ILE A 43 -11.55 12.39 10.53
CA ILE A 43 -11.94 12.72 9.15
C ILE A 43 -10.73 12.56 8.21
N SER A 44 -9.57 13.09 8.59
CA SER A 44 -8.31 12.98 7.83
C SER A 44 -7.82 11.54 7.78
N LEU A 45 -7.89 10.80 8.88
CA LEU A 45 -7.55 9.38 8.95
C LEU A 45 -8.51 8.53 8.09
N GLY A 46 -9.80 8.87 8.09
CA GLY A 46 -10.80 8.26 7.21
C GLY A 46 -10.50 8.49 5.73
N GLY A 47 -10.23 9.74 5.34
CA GLY A 47 -9.84 10.09 3.97
C GLY A 47 -8.52 9.43 3.55
N LEU A 48 -7.53 9.39 4.45
CA LEU A 48 -6.25 8.72 4.26
C LEU A 48 -6.44 7.23 4.01
N THR A 49 -7.31 6.57 4.79
CA THR A 49 -7.59 5.14 4.65
C THR A 49 -8.20 4.81 3.29
N ILE A 50 -9.16 5.61 2.82
CA ILE A 50 -9.80 5.42 1.51
C ILE A 50 -8.79 5.68 0.38
N ALA A 51 -8.03 6.78 0.46
CA ALA A 51 -7.05 7.15 -0.55
C ALA A 51 -5.94 6.10 -0.69
N ILE A 52 -5.40 5.62 0.44
CA ILE A 52 -4.39 4.56 0.47
C ILE A 52 -4.97 3.26 -0.11
N GLY A 53 -6.21 2.90 0.22
CA GLY A 53 -6.87 1.72 -0.33
C GLY A 53 -6.94 1.72 -1.85
N MET A 54 -7.39 2.83 -2.46
CA MET A 54 -7.49 2.94 -3.92
C MET A 54 -6.12 2.93 -4.62
N VAL A 55 -5.14 3.62 -4.05
CA VAL A 55 -3.78 3.69 -4.62
C VAL A 55 -3.09 2.34 -4.55
N LEU A 56 -3.19 1.65 -3.40
CA LEU A 56 -2.58 0.34 -3.22
C LEU A 56 -3.24 -0.72 -4.10
N ASP A 57 -4.56 -0.71 -4.27
CA ASP A 57 -5.26 -1.66 -5.13
C ASP A 57 -4.75 -1.58 -6.58
N SER A 58 -4.67 -0.36 -7.12
CA SER A 58 -4.13 -0.14 -8.47
C SER A 58 -2.67 -0.54 -8.59
N ALA A 59 -1.86 -0.29 -7.55
CA ALA A 59 -0.46 -0.69 -7.53
C ALA A 59 -0.28 -2.21 -7.45
N ILE A 60 -1.08 -2.91 -6.64
CA ILE A 60 -1.07 -4.37 -6.52
C ILE A 60 -1.38 -5.00 -7.88
N VAL A 61 -2.43 -4.55 -8.58
CA VAL A 61 -2.83 -5.10 -9.88
C VAL A 61 -1.72 -4.95 -10.92
N VAL A 62 -1.06 -3.80 -11.00
CA VAL A 62 0.07 -3.58 -11.92
C VAL A 62 1.27 -4.44 -11.54
N PHE A 63 1.58 -4.55 -10.24
CA PHE A 63 2.70 -5.36 -9.76
C PHE A 63 2.47 -6.85 -10.07
N GLU A 64 1.26 -7.33 -9.85
CA GLU A 64 0.86 -8.68 -10.23
C GLU A 64 0.94 -8.89 -11.74
N ALA A 65 0.52 -7.93 -12.57
CA ALA A 65 0.61 -8.02 -14.02
C ALA A 65 2.06 -8.15 -14.53
N ILE A 66 3.01 -7.41 -13.92
CA ILE A 66 4.44 -7.47 -14.26
C ILE A 66 5.05 -8.82 -13.85
N PHE A 67 4.73 -9.30 -12.64
CA PHE A 67 5.30 -10.56 -12.12
C PHE A 67 4.66 -11.80 -12.74
N ARG A 68 3.38 -11.76 -13.13
CA ARG A 68 2.68 -12.88 -13.79
C ARG A 68 3.15 -13.13 -15.23
N HIS A 69 3.77 -12.15 -15.88
CA HIS A 69 4.36 -12.28 -17.22
C HIS A 69 5.82 -12.77 -17.20
N LYS A 70 6.32 -13.28 -16.07
CA LYS A 70 7.56 -14.05 -15.99
C LYS A 70 7.32 -15.44 -15.42
#